data_AF-D1AP27-F1
#
_entry.id   AF-D1AP27-F1
#
_cell.length_a   1.000
_cell.length_b   1.000
_cell.length_c   1.000
_cell.angle_alpha   90.00
_cell.angle_beta   90.00
_cell.angle_gamma   90.00
#
_symmetry.space_group_name_H-M   'P 1'
#
loop_
_entity.id
_entity.type
_entity.pdbx_description
1 polymer ?
#
loop_
_entity_poly.entity_id
_entity_poly.type
_entity_poly.pdbx_seq_one_letter_code
_entity_poly.pdbx_strand_id
1 'polypeptide(L)'
;MKKIVLTGLFIAASLSFAATATDIERQAAAIDQQIQVIENRTSQTLAAEQQKAEVATDNVAKYSELLENVQDQLDVVAGERKVSFYEKEYQGVISSLTSLRNDLQKSITANQKVVDAYEEFSAIVGN
;
A
#
# COMPACT_ATOMS: atom_id res chain seq x y z
N MET A 1 11.03 -7.76 26.22
CA MET A 1 9.74 -7.18 25.78
C MET A 1 9.79 -5.68 26.05
N LYS A 2 10.08 -4.88 25.02
CA LYS A 2 10.11 -3.42 25.14
C LYS A 2 8.70 -2.92 24.84
N LYS A 3 8.11 -2.21 25.80
CA LYS A 3 6.79 -1.60 25.69
C LYS A 3 6.83 -0.61 24.53
N ILE A 4 5.94 -0.75 23.57
CA ILE A 4 5.72 0.25 22.51
C ILE A 4 5.16 1.48 23.23
N VAL A 5 6.05 2.38 23.62
CA VAL A 5 5.66 3.66 24.20
C VAL A 5 5.10 4.46 23.03
N LEU A 6 3.79 4.63 23.05
CA LEU A 6 3.00 5.52 22.21
C LEU A 6 3.56 6.94 22.33
N THR A 7 4.66 7.21 21.61
CA THR A 7 5.41 8.46 21.65
C THR A 7 4.68 9.44 20.74
N GLY A 8 3.48 9.85 21.16
CA GLY A 8 2.60 10.67 20.33
C GLY A 8 1.34 11.19 21.03
N LEU A 9 1.04 10.82 22.28
CA LEU A 9 0.01 11.51 23.07
C LEU A 9 0.66 12.26 24.23
N PHE A 10 0.91 13.54 24.00
CA PHE A 10 1.18 14.52 25.04
C PHE A 10 -0.09 14.68 25.91
N ILE A 11 -0.29 13.82 26.92
CA ILE A 11 -1.26 14.07 28.01
C ILE A 11 -0.48 14.38 29.29
N ALA A 12 0.14 15.54 29.31
CA ALA A 12 0.17 16.39 30.49
C ALA A 12 -0.58 17.65 30.04
N ALA A 13 -1.59 18.19 30.70
CA ALA A 13 -1.85 18.20 32.12
C ALA A 13 -3.31 18.66 32.34
N SER A 14 -4.04 17.97 33.20
CA SER A 14 -5.03 18.59 34.09
C SER A 14 -5.50 17.57 35.12
N LEU A 15 -4.58 17.03 35.92
CA LEU A 15 -4.96 16.43 37.20
C LEU A 15 -5.35 17.59 38.10
N SER A 16 -6.64 17.93 38.13
CA SER A 16 -7.17 18.78 39.18
C SER A 16 -6.95 18.06 40.51
N PHE A 17 -6.29 18.76 41.45
CA PHE A 17 -5.88 18.22 42.74
C PHE A 17 -7.11 18.02 43.66
N ALA A 18 -7.87 16.96 43.41
CA ALA A 18 -8.89 16.43 44.32
C ALA A 18 -9.20 14.93 44.09
N ALA A 19 -8.43 14.22 43.25
CA ALA A 19 -8.63 12.80 43.01
C ALA A 19 -8.06 11.97 44.17
N THR A 20 -8.87 11.06 44.73
CA THR A 20 -8.38 10.10 45.73
C THR A 20 -7.46 9.07 45.07
N ALA A 21 -6.60 8.38 45.84
CA ALA A 21 -5.74 7.33 45.29
C ALA A 21 -6.53 6.28 44.48
N THR A 22 -7.73 5.94 44.94
CA THR A 22 -8.68 5.04 44.25
C THR A 22 -9.18 5.61 42.90
N ASP A 23 -9.33 6.93 42.78
CA ASP A 23 -9.72 7.55 41.51
C ASP A 23 -8.56 7.60 40.50
N ILE A 24 -7.32 7.72 40.99
CA ILE A 24 -6.10 7.64 40.16
C ILE A 24 -5.91 6.20 39.64
N GLU A 25 -6.05 5.20 40.50
CA GLU A 25 -5.95 3.78 40.12
C GLU A 25 -7.02 3.39 39.08
N ARG A 26 -8.26 3.87 39.26
CA ARG A 26 -9.34 3.64 38.30
C ARG A 26 -9.06 4.28 36.94
N GLN A 27 -8.52 5.50 36.94
CA GLN A 27 -8.11 6.18 35.70
C GLN A 27 -6.96 5.46 35.00
N ALA A 28 -5.95 4.99 35.75
CA ALA A 28 -4.85 4.21 35.21
C ALA A 28 -5.35 2.90 34.56
N ALA A 29 -6.22 2.16 35.25
CA ALA A 29 -6.81 0.93 34.70
C ALA A 29 -7.65 1.19 33.44
N ALA A 30 -8.40 2.31 33.39
CA ALA A 30 -9.16 2.70 32.21
C ALA A 30 -8.25 3.07 31.02
N ILE A 31 -7.13 3.77 31.28
CA ILE A 31 -6.12 4.10 30.26
C ILE A 31 -5.47 2.81 29.73
N ASP A 32 -5.09 1.88 30.60
CA ASP A 32 -4.50 0.59 30.19
C ASP A 32 -5.46 -0.21 29.30
N GLN A 33 -6.75 -0.25 29.63
CA GLN A 33 -7.76 -0.88 28.77
C GLN A 33 -7.88 -0.18 27.41
N GLN A 34 -7.85 1.16 27.36
CA GLN A 34 -7.87 1.90 26.10
C GLN A 34 -6.63 1.60 25.24
N ILE A 35 -5.46 1.51 25.85
CA ILE A 35 -4.20 1.14 25.17
C ILE A 35 -4.33 -0.25 24.56
N GLN A 36 -4.80 -1.25 25.32
CA GLN A 36 -4.98 -2.62 24.80
C GLN A 36 -5.97 -2.68 23.62
N VAL A 37 -7.05 -1.90 23.67
CA VAL A 37 -8.01 -1.81 22.55
C VAL A 37 -7.33 -1.21 21.31
N ILE A 38 -6.51 -0.17 21.48
CA ILE A 38 -5.76 0.45 20.38
C ILE A 38 -4.76 -0.54 19.78
N GLU A 39 -3.96 -1.21 20.61
CA GLU A 39 -2.96 -2.20 20.17
C GLU A 39 -3.60 -3.34 19.36
N ASN A 40 -4.73 -3.86 19.83
CA ASN A 40 -5.47 -4.91 19.13
C ASN A 40 -6.00 -4.43 17.76
N ARG A 41 -6.54 -3.21 17.69
CA ARG A 41 -7.02 -2.62 16.43
C ARG A 41 -5.88 -2.38 15.46
N THR A 42 -4.76 -1.83 15.93
CA THR A 42 -3.56 -1.60 15.12
C THR A 42 -3.03 -2.91 14.54
N SER A 43 -3.00 -3.99 15.33
CA SER A 43 -2.56 -5.30 14.87
C SER A 43 -3.48 -5.88 13.79
N GLN A 44 -4.81 -5.73 13.94
CA GLN A 44 -5.78 -6.15 12.91
C GLN A 44 -5.63 -5.33 11.62
N THR A 45 -5.45 -4.02 11.74
CA THR A 45 -5.18 -3.14 10.59
C THR A 45 -3.90 -3.54 9.87
N LEU A 46 -2.81 -3.81 10.61
CA LEU A 46 -1.53 -4.24 10.03
C LEU A 46 -1.67 -5.53 9.22
N ALA A 47 -2.38 -6.53 9.74
CA ALA A 47 -2.63 -7.77 9.01
C ALA A 47 -3.47 -7.55 7.73
N ALA A 48 -4.48 -6.67 7.78
CA ALA A 48 -5.29 -6.36 6.62
C ALA A 48 -4.51 -5.58 5.54
N GLU A 49 -3.68 -4.61 5.95
CA GLU A 49 -2.82 -3.87 5.03
C GLU A 49 -1.72 -4.76 4.44
N GLN A 50 -1.18 -5.71 5.22
CA GLN A 50 -0.23 -6.71 4.71
C GLN A 50 -0.82 -7.52 3.57
N GLN A 51 -2.04 -8.05 3.74
CA GLN A 51 -2.69 -8.83 2.69
C GLN A 51 -2.91 -8.01 1.41
N LYS A 52 -3.27 -6.73 1.55
CA LYS A 52 -3.40 -5.83 0.39
C LYS A 52 -2.06 -5.60 -0.31
N ALA A 53 -0.99 -5.42 0.46
CA ALA A 53 0.35 -5.23 -0.08
C ALA A 53 0.89 -6.48 -0.78
N GLU A 54 0.61 -7.68 -0.25
CA GLU A 54 0.94 -8.95 -0.91
C GLU A 54 0.25 -9.07 -2.28
N VAL A 55 -1.06 -8.82 -2.33
CA VAL A 55 -1.81 -8.82 -3.60
C VAL A 55 -1.29 -7.74 -4.57
N ALA A 56 -0.96 -6.56 -4.06
CA ALA A 56 -0.40 -5.49 -4.87
C ALA A 56 0.98 -5.86 -5.42
N THR A 57 1.82 -6.53 -4.63
CA THR A 57 3.14 -7.02 -5.03
C THR A 57 3.02 -8.04 -6.17
N ASP A 58 2.12 -9.02 -6.04
CA ASP A 58 1.85 -10.00 -7.08
C ASP A 58 1.37 -9.33 -8.38
N ASN A 59 0.52 -8.31 -8.26
CA ASN A 59 0.05 -7.53 -9.40
C ASN A 59 1.17 -6.72 -10.06
N VAL A 60 2.09 -6.11 -9.30
CA VAL A 60 3.26 -5.42 -9.86
C VAL A 60 4.09 -6.39 -10.69
N ALA A 61 4.41 -7.57 -10.16
CA ALA A 61 5.18 -8.58 -10.88
C ALA A 61 4.49 -9.01 -12.18
N LYS A 62 3.22 -9.41 -12.08
CA LYS A 62 2.43 -9.86 -13.23
C LYS A 62 2.26 -8.80 -14.30
N TYR A 63 1.94 -7.56 -13.92
CA TYR A 63 1.73 -6.48 -14.88
C TYR A 63 3.04 -6.00 -15.51
N SER A 64 4.16 -6.12 -14.80
CA SER A 64 5.49 -5.82 -15.37
C SER A 64 5.88 -6.83 -16.45
N GLU A 65 5.64 -8.14 -16.22
CA GLU A 65 5.84 -9.18 -17.24
C GLU A 65 4.94 -8.95 -18.47
N LEU A 66 3.67 -8.60 -18.25
CA LEU A 66 2.76 -8.26 -19.36
C LEU A 66 3.22 -7.00 -20.11
N LEU A 67 3.76 -6.01 -19.40
CA LEU A 67 4.25 -4.78 -20.00
C LEU A 67 5.42 -5.05 -20.94
N GLU A 68 6.39 -5.87 -20.53
CA GLU A 68 7.52 -6.29 -21.35
C GLU A 68 7.03 -7.00 -22.63
N ASN A 69 6.14 -7.98 -22.50
CA ASN A 69 5.55 -8.68 -23.65
C ASN A 69 4.82 -7.72 -24.62
N VAL A 70 4.10 -6.72 -24.10
CA VAL A 70 3.42 -5.71 -24.93
C VAL A 70 4.42 -4.80 -25.65
N GLN A 71 5.55 -4.48 -25.01
CA GLN A 71 6.62 -3.69 -25.63
C GLN A 71 7.30 -4.46 -26.76
N ASP A 72 7.61 -5.73 -26.54
CA ASP A 72 8.17 -6.60 -27.59
C ASP A 72 7.22 -6.72 -28.79
N GLN A 73 5.92 -6.91 -28.52
CA GLN A 73 4.90 -6.96 -29.58
C GLN A 73 4.79 -5.63 -30.33
N LEU A 74 4.88 -4.48 -29.64
CA LEU A 74 4.88 -3.17 -30.28
C LEU A 74 6.04 -3.04 -31.26
N ASP A 75 7.23 -3.47 -30.87
CA ASP A 75 8.42 -3.39 -31.70
C ASP A 75 8.31 -4.28 -32.95
N VAL A 76 7.81 -5.52 -32.77
CA VAL A 76 7.55 -6.44 -33.89
C VAL A 76 6.51 -5.86 -34.86
N VAL A 77 5.35 -5.45 -34.37
CA VAL A 77 4.24 -4.93 -35.19
C VAL A 77 4.65 -3.62 -35.89
N ALA A 78 5.42 -2.75 -35.23
CA ALA A 78 5.96 -1.55 -35.83
C ALA A 78 7.00 -1.84 -36.93
N GLY A 79 7.77 -2.92 -36.79
CA GLY A 79 8.68 -3.42 -37.82
C GLY A 79 7.91 -3.94 -39.04
N GLU A 80 6.93 -4.83 -38.83
CA GLU A 80 6.11 -5.42 -39.89
C GLU A 80 5.31 -4.37 -40.67
N ARG A 81 4.77 -3.37 -39.97
CA ARG A 81 4.05 -2.26 -40.61
C ARG A 81 4.84 -1.60 -41.73
N LYS A 82 6.16 -1.42 -41.56
CA LYS A 82 7.01 -0.69 -42.53
C LYS A 82 7.12 -1.38 -43.89
N VAL A 83 6.82 -2.67 -43.97
CA VAL A 83 6.97 -3.50 -45.17
C VAL A 83 5.66 -4.15 -45.61
N SER A 84 4.54 -3.84 -44.94
CA SER A 84 3.25 -4.49 -45.14
C SER A 84 2.32 -3.66 -46.00
N PHE A 85 1.52 -4.34 -46.84
CA PHE A 85 0.40 -3.73 -47.57
C PHE A 85 -0.77 -3.34 -46.66
N TYR A 86 -0.87 -3.96 -45.47
CA TYR A 86 -1.94 -3.75 -44.49
C TYR A 86 -1.61 -2.66 -43.46
N GLU A 87 -0.96 -1.57 -43.90
CA GLU A 87 -0.43 -0.55 -42.98
C GLU A 87 -1.48 -0.02 -42.00
N LYS A 88 -2.74 0.14 -42.43
CA LYS A 88 -3.82 0.66 -41.60
C LYS A 88 -4.22 -0.29 -40.48
N GLU A 89 -4.30 -1.58 -40.77
CA GLU A 89 -4.59 -2.63 -39.80
C GLU A 89 -3.49 -2.70 -38.75
N TYR A 90 -2.22 -2.68 -39.19
CA TYR A 90 -1.06 -2.60 -38.31
C TYR A 90 -1.08 -1.33 -37.43
N GLN A 91 -1.45 -0.17 -37.99
CA GLN A 91 -1.60 1.07 -37.21
C GLN A 91 -2.70 0.96 -36.14
N GLY A 92 -3.79 0.25 -36.44
CA GLY A 92 -4.85 -0.07 -35.47
C GLY A 92 -4.33 -0.93 -34.31
N VAL A 93 -3.57 -1.98 -34.62
CA VAL A 93 -2.95 -2.87 -33.62
C VAL A 93 -1.95 -2.10 -32.75
N ILE A 94 -1.08 -1.28 -33.35
CA ILE A 94 -0.11 -0.44 -32.61
C ILE A 94 -0.82 0.50 -31.64
N SER A 95 -1.94 1.10 -32.06
CA SER A 95 -2.73 2.00 -31.21
C SER A 95 -3.30 1.26 -29.99
N SER A 96 -3.85 0.07 -30.20
CA SER A 96 -4.38 -0.78 -29.12
C SER A 96 -3.29 -1.23 -28.13
N LEU A 97 -2.16 -1.71 -28.65
CA LEU A 97 -1.02 -2.11 -27.81
C LEU A 97 -0.44 -0.92 -27.03
N THR A 98 -0.38 0.26 -27.63
CA THR A 98 0.06 1.49 -26.95
C THR A 98 -0.88 1.87 -25.81
N SER A 99 -2.20 1.75 -26.01
CA SER A 99 -3.18 1.98 -24.95
C SER A 99 -2.99 0.99 -23.80
N LEU A 100 -2.88 -0.31 -24.12
CA LEU A 100 -2.67 -1.36 -23.13
C LEU A 100 -1.40 -1.14 -22.32
N ARG A 101 -0.27 -0.80 -22.99
CA ARG A 101 0.98 -0.44 -22.33
C ARG A 101 0.80 0.67 -21.31
N ASN A 102 0.10 1.74 -21.68
CA ASN A 102 -0.12 2.89 -20.79
C ASN A 102 -0.98 2.51 -19.58
N ASP A 103 -2.00 1.65 -19.77
CA ASP A 103 -2.87 1.21 -18.68
C ASP A 103 -2.15 0.23 -17.73
N LEU A 104 -1.27 -0.63 -18.26
CA LEU A 104 -0.37 -1.46 -17.46
C LEU A 104 0.57 -0.59 -16.60
N GLN A 105 1.21 0.43 -17.18
CA GLN A 105 2.09 1.35 -16.45
C GLN A 105 1.37 2.08 -15.31
N LYS A 106 0.14 2.56 -15.56
CA LYS A 106 -0.69 3.18 -14.51
C LYS A 106 -1.02 2.17 -13.40
N SER A 107 -1.37 0.94 -13.76
CA SER A 107 -1.74 -0.11 -12.82
C SER A 107 -0.54 -0.54 -11.96
N ILE A 108 0.63 -0.70 -12.56
CA ILE A 108 1.90 -0.96 -11.85
C ILE A 108 2.17 0.17 -10.84
N THR A 109 2.11 1.42 -11.29
CA THR A 109 2.33 2.59 -10.42
C THR A 109 1.34 2.64 -9.25
N ALA A 110 0.07 2.31 -9.49
CA ALA A 110 -0.95 2.29 -8.45
C ALA A 110 -0.72 1.18 -7.43
N ASN A 111 -0.36 -0.04 -7.87
CA ASN A 111 -0.05 -1.15 -6.97
C ASN A 111 1.24 -0.87 -6.18
N GLN A 112 2.27 -0.30 -6.81
CA GLN A 112 3.51 0.07 -6.10
C GLN A 112 3.25 1.04 -4.95
N LYS A 113 2.37 2.03 -5.13
CA LYS A 113 1.97 2.93 -4.04
C LYS A 113 1.31 2.22 -2.86
N VAL A 114 0.59 1.12 -3.10
CA VAL A 114 -0.02 0.32 -2.03
C VAL A 114 1.06 -0.44 -1.26
N VAL A 115 2.04 -1.00 -1.97
CA VAL A 115 3.21 -1.66 -1.36
C VAL A 115 4.00 -0.66 -0.51
N ASP A 116 4.37 0.49 -1.09
CA ASP A 116 5.15 1.54 -0.40
C ASP A 116 4.42 2.03 0.86
N ALA A 117 3.10 2.26 0.78
CA ALA A 117 2.31 2.70 1.92
C ALA A 117 2.27 1.67 3.06
N TYR A 118 2.24 0.37 2.74
CA TYR A 118 2.33 -0.68 3.75
C TYR A 118 3.72 -0.77 4.37
N GLU A 119 4.79 -0.64 3.58
CA GLU A 119 6.16 -0.62 4.09
C GLU A 119 6.38 0.54 5.06
N GLU A 120 5.89 1.74 4.73
CA GLU A 120 5.92 2.90 5.63
C GLU A 120 5.11 2.65 6.92
N PHE A 121 3.87 2.14 6.80
CA PHE A 121 3.02 1.86 7.96
C PHE A 121 3.61 0.79 8.87
N SER A 122 4.11 -0.32 8.30
CA SER A 122 4.71 -1.42 9.04
C SER A 122 6.01 -1.00 9.74
N ALA A 123 6.81 -0.11 9.15
CA ALA A 123 8.01 0.44 9.79
C ALA A 123 7.67 1.32 11.01
N ILE A 124 6.53 2.01 11.00
CA ILE A 124 6.07 2.83 12.13
C ILE A 124 5.52 1.94 13.26
N VAL A 125 4.76 0.90 12.92
CA VAL A 125 4.05 0.05 13.90
C VAL A 125 4.93 -1.08 14.44
N GLY A 126 5.89 -1.57 13.65
CA GLY A 126 6.78 -2.68 14.01
C GLY A 126 8.01 -2.29 14.84
N ASN A 127 8.28 -0.99 15.02
CA ASN A 127 9.31 -0.45 15.91
C ASN A 127 8.75 -0.13 17.31
#